data_AF-A0A920NVM1-F1
#
_entry.id   AF-A0A920NVM1-F1
#
_cell.length_a   1.000
_cell.length_b   1.000
_cell.length_c   1.000
_cell.angle_alpha   90.00
_cell.angle_beta   90.00
_cell.angle_gamma   90.00
#
_symmetry.space_group_name_H-M   'P 1'
#
loop_
_entity.id
_entity.type
_entity.pdbx_description
1 polymer ?
#
loop_
_entity_poly.entity_id
_entity_poly.type
_entity_poly.pdbx_seq_one_letter_code
_entity_poly.pdbx_strand_id
1 'polypeptide(L)' 'MQMLVDETRNQFGKIDILVCNAATNPFFGSLLDIPEEAFDKVMNNNIKSNHLLCNMVLPEMIERKEEVS' A
#
# COMPACT_ATOMS: atom_id res chain seq x y z
N MET A 1 8.33 -2.56 4.35
CA MET A 1 7.51 -2.78 3.13
C MET A 1 8.24 -3.63 2.11
N GLN A 2 9.52 -3.35 1.81
CA GLN A 2 10.30 -4.18 0.89
C GLN A 2 10.27 -5.68 1.23
N MET A 3 10.53 -6.05 2.49
CA MET A 3 10.46 -7.45 2.94
C MET A 3 9.11 -8.14 2.67
N LEU A 4 7.98 -7.42 2.74
CA LEU A 4 6.66 -7.99 2.47
C LEU A 4 6.54 -8.39 0.99
N VAL A 5 6.98 -7.50 0.10
CA VAL A 5 6.95 -7.74 -1.34
C VAL A 5 7.93 -8.86 -1.70
N ASP A 6 9.15 -8.83 -1.17
CA ASP A 6 10.19 -9.81 -1.47
C ASP A 6 9.80 -11.22 -1.01
N GLU A 7 9.24 -11.35 0.20
CA GLU A 7 8.81 -12.64 0.72
C GLU A 7 7.61 -13.19 -0.07
N THR A 8 6.67 -12.32 -0.45
CA THR A 8 5.54 -12.71 -1.31
C THR A 8 6.04 -13.22 -2.66
N ARG A 9 7.04 -12.53 -3.25
CA ARG A 9 7.68 -12.97 -4.50
C ARG A 9 8.39 -14.30 -4.35
N ASN A 10 9.10 -14.49 -3.25
CA ASN A 10 9.82 -15.72 -2.95
C ASN A 10 8.87 -16.92 -2.84
N GLN A 11 7.70 -16.74 -2.22
CA GLN A 11 6.75 -17.83 -2.00
C GLN A 11 5.82 -18.10 -3.19
N PHE A 12 5.41 -17.06 -3.93
CA PHE A 12 4.31 -17.16 -4.91
C PHE A 12 4.67 -16.67 -6.32
N GLY A 13 5.83 -16.06 -6.53
CA GLY A 13 6.21 -15.46 -7.81
C GLY A 13 5.70 -14.03 -7.99
N LYS A 14 5.43 -13.61 -9.23
CA LYS A 14 4.97 -12.24 -9.52
C LYS A 14 3.63 -11.93 -8.80
N ILE A 15 3.43 -10.70 -8.34
CA ILE A 15 2.21 -10.28 -7.64
C ILE A 15 1.17 -9.81 -8.67
N ASP A 16 0.04 -10.52 -8.72
CA ASP A 16 -1.05 -10.21 -9.64
C ASP A 16 -2.02 -9.15 -9.12
N ILE A 17 -2.25 -9.12 -7.81
CA ILE A 17 -3.24 -8.26 -7.16
C ILE A 17 -2.64 -7.72 -5.87
N LEU A 18 -2.65 -6.40 -5.71
CA LEU A 18 -2.33 -5.70 -4.46
C LEU A 18 -3.62 -5.14 -3.85
N VAL A 19 -3.95 -5.57 -2.63
CA VAL A 19 -5.08 -5.01 -1.86
C VAL A 19 -4.55 -4.24 -0.66
N CYS A 20 -4.64 -2.92 -0.74
CA CYS A 20 -4.21 -2.01 0.32
C CYS A 20 -5.25 -1.86 1.43
N ASN A 21 -5.46 -2.93 2.20
CA ASN A 21 -6.49 -2.97 3.26
C ASN A 21 -6.04 -2.41 4.62
N ALA A 22 -4.73 -2.28 4.86
CA ALA A 22 -4.21 -1.79 6.14
C ALA A 22 -4.48 -0.29 6.28
N ALA A 23 -5.49 0.07 7.07
CA ALA A 23 -5.83 1.44 7.40
C ALA A 23 -5.96 1.59 8.92
N THR A 24 -5.29 2.60 9.48
CA THR A 24 -5.45 2.98 10.89
C THR A 24 -6.14 4.33 10.96
N ASN A 25 -7.17 4.44 11.79
CA ASN A 25 -7.72 5.73 12.21
C ASN A 25 -7.45 5.91 13.72
N PRO A 26 -6.41 6.66 14.10
CA PRO A 26 -6.05 6.87 15.51
C PRO A 26 -6.98 7.85 16.24
N PHE A 27 -7.92 8.50 15.54
CA PHE A 27 -8.83 9.48 16.12
C PHE A 27 -10.29 9.08 15.94
N PHE A 28 -10.99 8.89 17.07
CA PHE A 28 -12.44 8.68 17.10
C PHE A 28 -13.13 10.01 17.41
N GLY A 29 -13.63 10.69 16.38
CA GLY A 29 -14.29 11.99 16.51
C GLY A 29 -14.52 12.68 15.16
N SER A 30 -14.99 13.93 15.21
CA SER A 30 -15.15 14.76 14.01
C SER A 30 -13.79 15.05 13.37
N LEU A 31 -13.74 15.09 12.04
CA LEU A 31 -12.52 15.45 11.31
C LEU A 31 -12.03 16.87 11.64
N LEU A 32 -12.91 17.74 12.13
CA LEU A 32 -12.58 19.09 12.57
C LEU A 32 -11.70 19.13 13.83
N ASP A 33 -11.74 18.06 14.63
CA ASP A 33 -11.07 17.98 15.93
C ASP A 33 -9.82 17.10 15.89
N ILE A 34 -9.42 16.63 14.69
CA ILE A 34 -8.27 15.74 14.57
C ILE A 34 -6.97 16.47 14.94
N PRO A 35 -6.18 15.95 15.89
CA PRO A 35 -4.85 16.48 16.14
C PRO A 35 -3.97 16.33 14.91
N GLU A 36 -3.11 17.31 14.63
CA GLU A 36 -2.18 17.29 13.49
C GLU A 36 -1.35 16.00 13.44
N GLU A 37 -0.82 15.55 14.58
CA GLU A 37 -0.05 14.31 14.67
C GLU A 37 -0.88 13.06 14.30
N ALA A 38 -2.18 13.05 14.61
CA ALA A 38 -3.08 11.96 14.25
C ALA A 38 -3.37 11.97 12.73
N PHE A 39 -3.55 13.15 12.14
CA PHE A 39 -3.69 13.31 10.70
C PHE A 39 -2.44 12.86 9.95
N ASP A 40 -1.25 13.26 10.41
CA ASP A 40 0.03 12.86 9.83
C ASP A 40 0.24 11.34 9.88
N LYS A 41 -0.17 10.70 10.98
CA LYS A 41 -0.14 9.24 11.09
C LYS A 41 -1.05 8.59 10.07
N VAL A 42 -2.27 9.11 9.87
CA VAL A 42 -3.20 8.61 8.84
C VAL A 42 -2.57 8.73 7.45
N MET A 43 -2.01 9.89 7.11
CA MET A 43 -1.40 10.14 5.81
C MET A 43 -0.19 9.23 5.57
N ASN A 44 0.68 9.07 6.57
CA ASN A 44 1.84 8.18 6.46
C ASN A 44 1.43 6.71 6.36
N ASN A 45 0.49 6.25 7.19
CA ASN A 45 0.13 4.83 7.28
C ASN A 45 -0.81 4.35 6.20
N ASN A 46 -1.72 5.20 5.72
CA ASN A 46 -2.80 4.77 4.84
C ASN A 46 -2.60 5.25 3.40
N ILE A 47 -1.82 6.32 3.17
CA ILE A 47 -1.62 6.88 1.83
C ILE A 47 -0.20 6.62 1.35
N LYS A 48 0.80 7.05 2.12
CA LYS A 48 2.21 6.94 1.72
C LYS A 48 2.67 5.49 1.61
N SER A 49 2.29 4.64 2.57
CA SER A 49 2.59 3.20 2.55
C SER A 49 2.03 2.52 1.30
N ASN A 50 0.76 2.77 0.99
CA ASN A 50 0.04 2.23 -0.17
C ASN A 50 0.69 2.67 -1.47
N HIS A 51 1.04 3.97 -1.58
CA HIS A 51 1.74 4.49 -2.75
C HIS A 51 3.09 3.79 -2.97
N LEU A 52 3.86 3.59 -1.90
CA LEU A 52 5.15 2.90 -1.97
C LEU A 52 5.00 1.42 -2.35
N LEU A 53 4.00 0.71 -1.81
CA LEU A 53 3.68 -0.66 -2.22
C LEU A 53 3.30 -0.72 -3.70
N CYS A 54 2.46 0.20 -4.18
CA CYS A 54 2.11 0.30 -5.60
C CYS A 54 3.36 0.45 -6.47
N ASN A 55 4.28 1.36 -6.13
CA ASN A 55 5.51 1.55 -6.91
C ASN A 55 6.39 0.29 -6.97
N MET A 56 6.32 -0.58 -5.96
CA MET A 56 7.08 -1.83 -5.92
C MET A 56 6.48 -2.93 -6.80
N VAL A 57 5.16 -2.95 -7.02
CA VAL A 57 4.45 -4.05 -7.70
C VAL A 57 3.89 -3.66 -9.08
N LEU A 58 3.68 -2.37 -9.37
CA LEU A 58 3.12 -1.93 -10.65
C LEU A 58 3.97 -2.34 -11.88
N PRO A 59 5.31 -2.30 -11.86
CA PRO A 59 6.10 -2.68 -13.03
C PRO A 59 5.83 -4.11 -13.51
N GLU A 60 5.74 -5.09 -12.60
CA GLU A 60 5.47 -6.49 -12.93
C GLU A 60 4.01 -6.72 -13.37
N MET A 61 3.06 -5.96 -12.81
CA MET A 61 1.65 -5.99 -13.25
C MET A 61 1.49 -5.43 -14.68
N ILE A 62 2.27 -4.39 -15.04
CA ILE A 62 2.29 -3.84 -16.40
C ILE A 62 2.87 -4.85 -17.37
N GLU A 63 4.02 -5.45 -17.05
CA GLU A 63 4.68 -6.47 -17.87
C GLU A 63 3.72 -7.63 -18.21
N ARG A 64 3.00 -8.14 -17.19
CA ARG A 64 1.99 -9.20 -17.39
C ARG A 64 0.89 -8.79 -18.37
N LYS A 65 0.46 -7.52 -18.37
CA LYS A 65 -0.61 -7.06 -19.26
C LYS A 65 -0.15 -7.10 -20.74
N GLU A 66 1.12 -6.81 -21.00
CA GLU A 66 1.71 -6.85 -22.34
C GLU A 66 1.92 -8.30 -22.85
N GLU A 67 2.15 -9.27 -21.96
CA GLU A 67 2.27 -10.70 -22.34
C GLU A 67 0.93 -11.34 -22.78
N VAL A 68 -0.21 -10.74 -22.42
CA VAL A 68 -1.57 -11.29 -22.66
C VAL A 68 -2.29 -10.59 -23.83
N SER A 69 -1.71 -9.52 -24.38
CA SER A 69 -2.21 -8.75 -25.53
C SER A 69 -1.55 -9.15 -26.85
#